data_AF-A0AAV2ENR4-F1
#
_entry.id   AF-A0AAV2ENR4-F1
#
_cell.length_a   1.000
_cell.length_b   1.000
_cell.length_c   1.000
_cell.angle_alpha   90.00
_cell.angle_beta   90.00
_cell.angle_gamma   90.00
#
_symmetry.space_group_name_H-M   'P 1'
#
loop_
_entity.id
_entity.type
_entity.pdbx_description
1 polymer ?
#
loop_
_entity_poly.entity_id
_entity_poly.type
_entity_poly.pdbx_seq_one_letter_code
_entity_poly.pdbx_strand_id
1 'polypeptide(L)'
;MSSRTLQAAKVYRDLLRSIRKNIGKEGYKSHFSEFVAQEFRNSSNRSTDQSCIQQKMKLARDYTCLLNSVHHHKDLLISYNIAVDRTNEMKKVLGKSAASVGLQLPEVYQA
;
A
#
# COMPACT_ATOMS: atom_id res chain seq x y z
N MET A 1 20.04 17.94 -17.43
CA MET A 1 18.86 17.44 -16.69
C MET A 1 18.56 18.43 -15.58
N SER A 2 17.41 19.13 -15.61
CA SER A 2 17.12 20.20 -14.63
C SER A 2 16.84 19.60 -13.24
N SER A 3 17.30 20.25 -12.16
CA SER A 3 17.10 19.78 -10.77
C SER A 3 15.63 19.44 -10.45
N ARG A 4 14.68 20.14 -11.07
CA ARG A 4 13.23 19.90 -10.92
C ARG A 4 12.77 18.58 -11.52
N THR A 5 13.27 18.20 -12.70
CA THR A 5 12.93 16.90 -13.33
C THR A 5 13.40 15.73 -12.47
N LEU A 6 14.55 15.86 -11.83
CA LEU A 6 15.07 14.86 -10.88
C LEU A 6 14.20 14.77 -9.63
N GLN A 7 13.72 15.90 -9.10
CA GLN A 7 12.79 15.91 -7.97
C GLN A 7 11.43 15.29 -8.33
N ALA A 8 10.89 15.59 -9.51
CA ALA A 8 9.62 15.01 -9.98
C ALA A 8 9.72 13.50 -10.16
N ALA A 9 10.82 13.03 -10.77
CA ALA A 9 11.10 11.60 -10.90
C ALA A 9 11.25 10.90 -9.55
N LYS A 10 11.85 11.57 -8.55
CA LYS A 10 11.92 11.03 -7.18
C LYS A 10 10.53 10.87 -6.57
N VAL A 11 9.71 11.92 -6.58
CA VAL A 11 8.33 11.88 -6.03
C VAL A 11 7.49 10.81 -6.71
N TYR A 12 7.58 10.71 -8.03
CA TYR A 12 6.90 9.66 -8.80
C TYR A 12 7.31 8.25 -8.36
N ARG A 13 8.62 7.98 -8.24
CA ARG A 13 9.13 6.69 -7.79
C ARG A 13 8.73 6.36 -6.36
N ASP A 14 8.74 7.35 -5.47
CA ASP A 14 8.39 7.17 -4.07
C ASP A 14 6.89 6.83 -3.94
N LEU A 15 6.01 7.55 -4.64
CA LEU A 15 4.58 7.27 -4.67
C LEU A 15 4.28 5.87 -5.23
N LEU A 16 4.88 5.51 -6.37
CA LEU A 16 4.70 4.17 -6.94
C LEU A 16 5.20 3.05 -6.03
N ARG A 17 6.32 3.29 -5.32
CA ARG A 17 6.84 2.35 -4.33
C ARG A 17 5.85 2.17 -3.18
N SER A 18 5.30 3.25 -2.65
CA SER A 18 4.29 3.20 -1.58
C SER A 18 3.02 2.50 -2.02
N ILE A 19 2.51 2.76 -3.22
CA ILE A 19 1.34 2.05 -3.78
C ILE A 19 1.62 0.55 -3.86
N ARG A 20 2.75 0.16 -4.45
CA ARG A 20 3.10 -1.26 -4.59
C ARG A 20 3.29 -1.96 -3.25
N LYS A 21 3.85 -1.27 -2.25
CA LYS A 21 4.06 -1.82 -0.90
C LYS A 21 2.74 -2.03 -0.15
N ASN A 22 1.85 -1.05 -0.22
CA ASN A 22 0.70 -0.96 0.68
C ASN A 22 -0.60 -1.49 0.06
N ILE A 23 -0.80 -1.31 -1.24
CA ILE A 23 -2.03 -1.68 -1.94
C ILE A 23 -1.91 -3.08 -2.55
N GLY A 24 -0.74 -3.44 -3.06
CA GLY A 24 -0.46 -4.73 -3.70
C GLY A 24 -0.21 -4.61 -5.20
N LYS A 25 0.10 -5.73 -5.84
CA LYS A 25 0.38 -5.83 -7.30
C LYS A 25 -0.66 -6.65 -8.05
N GLU A 26 -1.73 -7.06 -7.37
CA GLU A 26 -2.79 -7.84 -8.01
C GLU A 26 -3.37 -7.09 -9.22
N GLY A 27 -3.72 -7.81 -10.28
CA GLY A 27 -4.15 -7.21 -11.55
C GLY A 27 -5.32 -6.24 -11.41
N TYR A 28 -6.26 -6.49 -10.50
CA TYR A 28 -7.38 -5.58 -10.25
C TYR A 28 -6.97 -4.27 -9.55
N LYS A 29 -5.75 -4.16 -9.02
CA LYS A 29 -5.21 -2.97 -8.33
C LYS A 29 -4.20 -2.19 -9.18
N SER A 30 -3.92 -2.63 -10.41
CA SER A 30 -2.96 -1.96 -11.31
C SER A 30 -3.40 -0.53 -11.66
N HIS A 31 -4.72 -0.30 -11.71
CA HIS A 31 -5.34 0.97 -12.05
C HIS A 31 -4.83 2.16 -11.21
N PHE A 32 -4.47 1.95 -9.93
CA PHE A 32 -3.87 3.02 -9.11
C PHE A 32 -2.50 3.46 -9.65
N SER A 33 -1.66 2.49 -10.01
CA SER A 33 -0.34 2.79 -10.55
C SER A 33 -0.40 3.37 -11.96
N GLU A 34 -1.35 2.90 -12.77
CA GLU A 34 -1.62 3.42 -14.11
C GLU A 34 -2.16 4.85 -14.06
N PHE A 35 -3.09 5.13 -13.15
CA PHE A 35 -3.62 6.47 -12.93
C PHE A 35 -2.52 7.45 -12.55
N VAL A 36 -1.63 7.08 -11.60
CA VAL A 36 -0.48 7.92 -11.23
C VAL A 36 0.47 8.12 -12.42
N ALA A 37 0.77 7.07 -13.18
CA ALA A 37 1.60 7.20 -14.37
C ALA A 37 0.97 8.15 -15.41
N GLN A 38 -0.34 8.09 -15.59
CA GLN A 38 -1.08 8.96 -16.50
C GLN A 38 -1.10 10.42 -16.02
N GLU A 39 -1.33 10.67 -14.73
CA GLU A 39 -1.30 12.03 -14.17
C GLU A 39 0.08 12.68 -14.34
N PHE A 40 1.17 11.94 -14.08
CA PHE A 40 2.53 12.45 -14.27
C PHE A 40 2.85 12.71 -15.75
N ARG A 41 2.41 11.83 -16.68
CA ARG A 41 2.54 12.07 -18.13
C ARG A 41 1.75 13.28 -18.60
N ASN A 42 0.48 13.41 -18.17
CA ASN A 42 -0.39 14.53 -18.51
C ASN A 42 0.18 15.86 -18.01
N SER A 43 0.76 15.86 -16.79
CA SER A 43 1.39 17.06 -16.23
C SER A 43 2.63 17.52 -17.00
N SER A 44 3.35 16.59 -17.66
CA SER A 44 4.48 16.93 -18.52
C SER A 44 4.07 17.52 -19.87
N ASN A 45 2.88 17.16 -20.38
CA ASN A 45 2.40 17.54 -21.71
C ASN A 45 1.48 18.77 -21.73
N ARG A 46 0.74 19.04 -20.64
CA ARG A 46 -0.31 20.10 -20.60
C ARG A 46 0.03 21.33 -19.77
N SER A 47 1.03 21.27 -18.88
CA SER A 47 1.24 22.34 -17.88
C SER A 47 2.40 23.26 -18.27
N THR A 48 2.07 24.47 -18.74
CA THR A 48 3.04 25.57 -18.92
C THR A 48 3.23 26.37 -17.62
N ASP A 49 2.26 26.31 -16.70
CA ASP A 49 2.29 27.03 -15.44
C ASP A 49 3.11 26.28 -14.36
N GLN A 50 4.21 26.92 -13.96
CA GLN A 50 5.16 26.42 -12.97
C GLN A 50 4.54 26.27 -11.57
N SER A 51 3.53 27.09 -11.23
CA SER A 51 2.83 27.03 -9.93
C SER A 51 1.99 25.76 -9.82
N CYS A 52 1.21 25.45 -10.86
CA CYS A 52 0.40 24.24 -10.93
C CYS A 52 1.24 22.96 -10.78
N ILE A 53 2.41 22.89 -11.43
CA ILE A 53 3.32 21.74 -11.30
C ILE A 53 3.80 21.57 -9.85
N GLN A 54 4.16 22.66 -9.16
CA GLN A 54 4.60 22.60 -7.78
C GLN A 54 3.48 22.13 -6.83
N GLN A 55 2.26 22.60 -7.05
CA GLN A 55 1.08 22.17 -6.28
C GLN A 55 0.80 20.68 -6.48
N LYS A 56 0.83 20.17 -7.72
CA LYS A 56 0.68 18.73 -8.01
C LYS A 56 1.80 17.90 -7.40
N MET A 57 3.04 18.40 -7.42
CA MET A 57 4.17 17.74 -6.76
C MET A 57 4.01 17.68 -5.24
N LYS A 58 3.52 18.76 -4.60
CA LYS A 58 3.22 18.77 -3.17
C LYS A 58 2.13 17.76 -2.86
N LEU A 59 1.04 17.76 -3.64
CA LEU A 59 -0.07 16.82 -3.48
C LEU A 59 0.39 15.36 -3.54
N ALA A 60 1.27 15.00 -4.49
CA ALA A 60 1.80 13.65 -4.60
C ALA A 60 2.65 13.25 -3.37
N ARG A 61 3.41 14.19 -2.78
CA ARG A 61 4.16 13.95 -1.54
C ARG A 61 3.23 13.75 -0.35
N ASP A 62 2.20 14.59 -0.25
CA ASP A 62 1.21 14.52 0.84
C ASP A 62 0.45 13.17 0.79
N TYR A 63 0.04 12.72 -0.41
CA TYR A 63 -0.56 11.39 -0.58
C TYR A 63 0.39 10.26 -0.24
N THR A 64 1.67 10.36 -0.61
CA THR A 64 2.67 9.36 -0.26
C THR A 64 2.81 9.24 1.26
N CYS A 65 2.85 10.39 1.96
CA CYS A 65 2.89 10.45 3.42
C CYS A 65 1.64 9.79 4.02
N LEU A 66 0.44 10.23 3.61
CA LEU A 66 -0.83 9.71 4.09
C LEU A 66 -0.92 8.19 3.93
N LEU A 67 -0.62 7.68 2.73
CA LEU A 67 -0.69 6.24 2.44
C LEU A 67 0.25 5.45 3.35
N ASN A 68 1.49 5.91 3.54
CA ASN A 68 2.43 5.23 4.41
C ASN A 68 1.99 5.28 5.87
N SER A 69 1.50 6.43 6.34
CA SER A 69 1.06 6.60 7.73
C SER A 69 -0.15 5.74 8.06
N VAL A 70 -1.16 5.71 7.19
CA VAL A 70 -2.36 4.87 7.40
C VAL A 70 -1.99 3.40 7.49
N HIS A 71 -1.14 2.91 6.58
CA HIS A 71 -0.70 1.52 6.62
C HIS A 71 0.19 1.21 7.82
N HIS A 72 1.06 2.15 8.22
CA HIS A 72 1.85 2.00 9.44
C HIS A 72 0.95 1.88 10.68
N HIS A 73 -0.08 2.72 10.80
CA HIS A 73 -1.06 2.62 11.90
C HIS A 73 -1.85 1.31 11.85
N LYS A 74 -2.25 0.86 10.65
CA LYS A 74 -2.87 -0.45 10.49
C LYS A 74 -1.98 -1.58 11.02
N ASP A 75 -0.71 -1.61 10.62
CA ASP A 75 0.25 -2.63 11.04
C ASP A 75 0.47 -2.57 12.56
N LEU A 76 0.50 -1.37 13.14
CA LEU A 76 0.62 -1.14 14.57
C LEU A 76 -0.61 -1.67 15.34
N LEU A 77 -1.82 -1.41 14.86
CA LEU A 77 -3.04 -1.93 15.49
C LEU A 77 -3.05 -3.47 15.46
N ILE A 78 -2.67 -4.05 14.32
CA ILE A 78 -2.55 -5.51 14.17
C ILE A 78 -1.50 -6.07 15.13
N SER A 79 -0.36 -5.40 15.33
CA SER A 79 0.69 -5.89 16.25
C SER A 79 0.25 -5.90 17.72
N TYR A 80 -0.66 -5.01 18.11
CA TYR A 80 -1.32 -5.04 19.42
C TYR A 80 -2.53 -5.99 19.48
N ASN A 81 -2.76 -6.80 18.44
CA ASN A 81 -3.93 -7.66 18.30
C ASN A 81 -5.27 -6.90 18.35
N ILE A 82 -5.26 -5.63 17.95
CA ILE A 82 -6.46 -4.79 17.83
C ILE A 82 -7.01 -4.98 16.41
N ALA A 83 -8.31 -5.22 16.31
CA ALA A 83 -9.00 -5.57 15.06
C ALA A 83 -8.53 -6.90 14.40
N VAL A 84 -7.88 -7.78 15.17
CA VAL A 84 -7.64 -9.17 14.78
C VAL A 84 -8.80 -10.03 15.28
N ASP A 85 -9.40 -10.81 14.38
CA ASP A 85 -10.43 -11.77 14.76
C ASP A 85 -9.80 -12.92 15.56
N ARG A 86 -9.93 -12.83 16.88
CA ARG A 86 -9.37 -13.80 17.83
C ARG A 86 -9.85 -15.22 17.55
N THR A 87 -11.05 -15.39 17.02
CA THR A 87 -11.61 -16.72 16.70
C THR A 87 -10.80 -17.39 15.60
N ASN A 88 -10.47 -16.63 14.55
CA ASN A 88 -9.68 -17.12 13.42
C ASN A 88 -8.21 -17.35 13.80
N GLU A 89 -7.60 -16.48 14.60
CA GLU A 89 -6.24 -16.72 15.10
C GLU A 89 -6.18 -17.94 16.02
N MET A 90 -7.19 -18.14 16.88
CA MET A 90 -7.26 -19.33 17.73
C MET A 90 -7.39 -20.61 16.91
N LYS A 91 -8.25 -20.63 15.88
CA LYS A 91 -8.36 -21.77 14.95
C LYS A 91 -7.02 -22.07 14.27
N LYS A 92 -6.31 -21.03 13.81
CA LYS A 92 -5.01 -21.16 13.15
C LYS A 92 -3.94 -21.73 14.09
N VAL A 93 -3.90 -21.27 15.35
CA VAL A 93 -2.98 -21.81 16.37
C VAL A 93 -3.33 -23.26 16.69
N LEU A 94 -4.61 -23.58 16.90
CA LEU A 94 -5.05 -24.94 17.19
C LEU A 94 -4.70 -25.91 16.04
N GLY A 95 -4.84 -25.46 14.79
CA GLY A 95 -4.47 -26.25 13.61
C GLY A 95 -2.97 -26.53 13.52
N LYS A 96 -2.14 -25.53 13.85
CA LYS A 96 -0.68 -25.71 13.95
C LYS A 96 -0.31 -26.70 15.05
N SER A 97 -0.93 -26.58 16.23
CA SER A 97 -0.68 -27.47 17.37
C SER A 97 -1.12 -28.91 17.08
N ALA A 98 -2.27 -29.10 16.44
CA ALA A 98 -2.73 -30.42 16.03
C ALA A 98 -1.76 -31.05 15.01
N ALA A 99 -1.37 -30.29 13.98
CA ALA A 99 -0.44 -30.76 12.96
C ALA A 99 0.93 -31.12 13.54
N SER A 100 1.43 -30.38 14.53
CA SER A 100 2.73 -30.69 15.15
C SER A 100 2.74 -32.00 15.93
N VAL A 101 1.58 -32.47 16.39
CA VAL A 101 1.42 -33.78 17.04
C VAL A 101 0.88 -34.86 16.10
N GLY A 102 0.79 -34.57 14.79
CA GLY A 102 0.29 -35.51 13.77
C GLY A 102 -1.23 -35.72 13.79
N LEU A 103 -1.97 -34.83 14.45
CA LEU A 103 -3.43 -34.87 14.52
C LEU A 103 -4.06 -33.84 13.57
N GLN A 104 -5.28 -34.13 13.12
CA GLN A 104 -6.09 -33.20 12.34
C GLN A 104 -7.21 -32.61 13.20
N LEU A 105 -7.59 -31.37 12.90
CA LEU A 105 -8.73 -30.75 13.57
C LEU A 105 -10.05 -31.36 13.08
N PRO A 106 -11.05 -31.55 13.97
CA PRO A 106 -12.40 -31.97 13.57
C PRO A 106 -13.03 -31.02 12.55
N GLU A 107 -13.91 -31.52 11.69
CA GLU A 107 -14.58 -30.77 10.61
C GLU A 107 -15.26 -29.48 11.10
N VAL A 108 -15.77 -29.48 12.33
CA VAL A 108 -16.42 -28.33 12.98
C VAL A 108 -15.50 -27.10 13.08
N TYR A 109 -14.18 -27.30 13.05
CA TYR A 109 -13.16 -26.25 13.12
C TYR A 109 -12.50 -25.92 11.77
N GLN A 110 -12.84 -26.65 10.70
CA GLN A 110 -12.28 -26.46 9.36
C GLN A 110 -13.02 -25.39 8.53
N ALA A 111 -14.19 -24.95 9.01
CA ALA A 111 -15.01 -23.88 8.40
C ALA A 111 -14.54 -22.46 8.73
#